data_AF-A0A0U1DIP2-F1
#
_entry.id   AF-A0A0U1DIP2-F1
#
_cell.length_a   1.000
_cell.length_b   1.000
_cell.length_c   1.000
_cell.angle_alpha   90.00
_cell.angle_beta   90.00
_cell.angle_gamma   90.00
#
_symmetry.space_group_name_H-M   'P 1'
#
loop_
_entity.id
_entity.type
_entity.pdbx_description
1 polymer ?
#
loop_
_entity_poly.entity_id
_entity_poly.type
_entity_poly.pdbx_seq_one_letter_code
_entity_poly.pdbx_strand_id
1 'polypeptide(L)' 'MPTEPTEPPTPPPAAPKRPRITPEDLERFGDEEQMRSASDEGRLRDELPPHHG' A
#
# COMPACT_ATOMS: atom_id res chain seq x y z
N MET A 1 35.19 30.50 -21.24
CA MET A 1 34.69 29.55 -20.23
C MET A 1 34.24 28.30 -20.97
N PRO A 2 34.84 27.12 -20.74
CA PRO A 2 34.32 25.87 -21.31
C PRO A 2 33.03 25.48 -20.60
N THR A 3 31.99 25.12 -21.36
CA THR A 3 30.72 24.59 -20.85
C THR A 3 30.86 23.07 -20.69
N GLU A 4 30.72 22.59 -19.46
CA GLU A 4 30.70 21.16 -19.13
C GLU A 4 29.45 20.48 -19.74
N PRO A 5 29.54 19.23 -20.20
CA PRO A 5 28.38 18.50 -20.73
C PRO A 5 27.48 18.03 -19.59
N THR A 6 26.20 18.42 -19.61
CA THR A 6 25.19 17.94 -18.66
C THR A 6 24.86 16.47 -18.93
N GLU A 7 25.25 15.58 -18.02
CA GLU A 7 24.85 14.17 -18.03
C GLU A 7 23.35 14.06 -17.70
N PRO A 8 22.58 13.18 -18.39
CA PRO A 8 21.16 13.01 -18.09
C PRO A 8 20.95 12.40 -16.70
N PRO A 9 19.87 12.76 -16.00
CA PRO A 9 19.61 12.25 -14.66
C PRO A 9 19.32 10.75 -14.67
N THR A 10 19.89 10.02 -13.71
CA THR A 10 19.67 8.58 -13.53
C THR A 10 18.21 8.30 -13.13
N PRO A 11 17.55 7.28 -13.70
CA PRO A 11 16.19 6.92 -13.29
C PRO A 11 16.16 6.41 -11.83
N PRO A 12 15.03 6.58 -11.12
CA PRO A 12 14.89 6.08 -9.77
C PRO A 12 14.93 4.53 -9.73
N PRO A 13 15.35 3.94 -8.60
CA PRO A 13 15.39 2.49 -8.46
C PRO A 13 13.98 1.88 -8.57
N ALA A 14 13.90 0.69 -9.16
CA ALA A 14 12.65 -0.04 -9.28
C ALA A 14 12.06 -0.39 -7.90
N ALA A 15 10.73 -0.30 -7.78
CA ALA A 15 10.04 -0.67 -6.55
C ALA A 15 10.23 -2.17 -6.24
N PRO A 16 10.34 -2.54 -4.95
CA PRO A 16 10.44 -3.95 -4.56
C PRO A 16 9.17 -4.71 -4.95
N LYS A 17 9.34 -5.96 -5.41
CA LYS A 17 8.22 -6.84 -5.73
C LYS A 17 7.45 -7.15 -4.44
N ARG A 18 6.13 -6.91 -4.45
CA ARG A 18 5.27 -7.27 -3.32
C ARG A 18 5.16 -8.79 -3.21
N PRO A 19 5.13 -9.35 -1.98
CA PRO A 19 4.87 -10.77 -1.78
C PRO A 19 3.46 -11.11 -2.28
N ARG A 20 3.32 -12.30 -2.87
CA ARG A 20 2.03 -12.84 -3.29
C ARG A 20 1.43 -13.64 -2.13
N ILE A 21 0.13 -13.52 -1.95
CA ILE A 21 -0.63 -14.31 -0.98
C ILE A 21 -0.67 -15.76 -1.47
N THR A 22 -0.33 -16.72 -0.61
CA THR A 22 -0.42 -18.15 -0.93
C THR A 22 -1.73 -18.76 -0.39
N PRO A 23 -2.13 -19.96 -0.85
CA PRO A 23 -3.27 -20.67 -0.26
C PRO A 23 -3.11 -20.90 1.25
N GLU A 24 -1.89 -21.17 1.72
CA GLU A 24 -1.60 -21.35 3.15
C GLU A 24 -1.81 -20.05 3.94
N ASP A 25 -1.54 -18.88 3.33
CA ASP A 25 -1.86 -17.59 3.94
C ASP A 25 -3.38 -17.39 4.05
N LEU A 26 -4.16 -17.90 3.09
CA LEU A 26 -5.62 -17.86 3.15
C LEU A 26 -6.17 -18.84 4.18
N GLU A 27 -5.57 -20.02 4.35
CA GLU A 27 -5.97 -20.95 5.41
C GLU A 27 -5.63 -20.41 6.81
N ARG A 28 -4.54 -19.63 6.92
CA ARG A 28 -4.10 -19.02 8.18
C ARG A 28 -4.84 -17.73 8.53
N PHE A 29 -5.11 -16.87 7.55
CA PHE A 29 -5.61 -15.50 7.76
C PHE A 29 -6.91 -15.20 7.01
N GLY A 30 -7.37 -16.09 6.12
CA GLY A 30 -8.58 -15.93 5.31
C GLY A 30 -9.86 -16.26 6.08
N ASP A 31 -9.98 -15.73 7.29
CA ASP A 31 -11.26 -15.70 7.97
C ASP A 31 -12.18 -14.71 7.24
N GLU A 32 -13.18 -15.26 6.54
CA GLU A 32 -14.12 -14.50 5.74
C GLU A 32 -14.93 -13.50 6.59
N GLU A 33 -15.17 -13.81 7.87
CA GLU A 33 -15.85 -12.89 8.79
C GLU A 33 -14.98 -11.69 9.10
N GLN A 34 -13.69 -11.91 9.37
CA GLN A 34 -12.71 -10.86 9.61
C GLN A 34 -12.51 -9.98 8.36
N MET A 35 -12.46 -10.58 7.17
CA MET A 35 -12.34 -9.83 5.91
C MET A 35 -13.57 -8.96 5.63
N ARG A 36 -14.77 -9.48 5.91
CA ARG A 36 -16.02 -8.71 5.80
C ARG A 36 -16.05 -7.57 6.80
N SER A 37 -15.64 -7.82 8.04
CA SER A 37 -15.60 -6.82 9.12
C SER A 37 -14.55 -5.73 8.86
N ALA A 38 -13.38 -6.09 8.33
CA ALA A 38 -12.35 -5.14 7.94
C ALA A 38 -12.76 -4.27 6.74
N SER A 39 -13.68 -4.77 5.92
CA SER A 39 -14.25 -4.04 4.77
C SER A 39 -15.55 -3.30 5.12
N ASP A 40 -15.98 -3.33 6.38
CA ASP A 40 -17.19 -2.63 6.82
C ASP A 40 -16.96 -1.11 6.80
N GLU A 41 -17.46 -0.47 5.76
CA GLU A 41 -17.33 0.96 5.53
C GLU A 41 -18.00 1.80 6.63
N GLY A 42 -19.04 1.28 7.29
CA GLY A 42 -19.68 1.96 8.42
C GLY A 42 -18.72 2.11 9.59
N ARG A 43 -18.10 1.00 9.99
CA ARG A 43 -17.06 0.98 11.03
C ARG A 43 -15.87 1.88 10.68
N LEU A 44 -15.40 1.85 9.43
CA LEU A 44 -14.28 2.70 8.99
C LEU A 44 -14.61 4.20 9.05
N ARG A 45 -15.87 4.59 8.86
CA ARG A 45 -16.34 5.96 9.04
C ARG A 45 -16.47 6.35 10.51
N ASP A 46 -16.94 5.44 11.36
CA ASP A 46 -17.09 5.68 12.79
C ASP A 46 -15.74 5.72 13.54
N GLU A 47 -14.74 4.99 13.04
CA GLU A 47 -13.36 5.05 13.53
C GLU A 47 -12.56 6.23 12.94
N LEU A 48 -13.15 6.98 12.00
CA LEU A 48 -12.49 8.14 11.40
C LEU A 48 -12.36 9.24 12.48
N PRO A 49 -11.14 9.75 12.75
CA PRO A 49 -10.98 10.85 13.68
C PRO A 49 -11.85 12.02 13.24
N PRO A 50 -12.47 12.76 14.17
CA PRO A 50 -13.29 13.92 13.81
C PRO A 50 -12.42 14.87 12.98
N HIS A 51 -12.82 15.08 11.72
CA HIS A 51 -12.20 16.10 10.90
C HIS A 51 -12.55 17.45 11.51
N HIS A 52 -11.60 18.00 12.26
CA HIS A 52 -11.74 19.26 12.98
C HIS A 52 -12.35 20.34 12.07
N GLY A 53 -13.49 20.89 12.49
CA GLY A 53 -14.09 22.12 11.97
C GLY A 53 -13.77 23.31 12.85
#